data_AF-A0A950EZ19-F1
#
_entry.id   AF-A0A950EZ19-F1
#
_cell.length_a   1.000
_cell.length_b   1.000
_cell.length_c   1.000
_cell.angle_alpha   90.00
_cell.angle_beta   90.00
_cell.angle_gamma   90.00
#
_symmetry.space_group_name_H-M   'P 1'
#
loop_
_entity.id
_entity.type
_entity.pdbx_description
1 polymer ?
#
loop_
_entity_poly.entity_id
_entity_poly.type
_entity_poly.pdbx_seq_one_letter_code
_entity_poly.pdbx_strand_id
1 'polypeptide(L)'
;MSKHVLVTGFQPFDDFKVNPSEMLVRGLEGRLIAGRLVVGRVLPAESRTMEQRLREILAEEKPEVIIGTGLAAGRCALALERVAINLVDHERPDAVGTVRRNDPIHRGGPEARLATLPLDAIKAAWDAQAVPGYISNSAGTYLCNQLLYTALGLVNEFTPPA
;
A
#
# COMPACT_ATOMS: atom_id res chain seq x y z
N MET A 1 -0.08 3.50 23.69
CA MET A 1 -0.28 3.13 22.27
C MET A 1 0.16 4.29 21.41
N SER A 2 0.96 4.02 20.38
CA SER A 2 1.46 4.99 19.41
C SER A 2 0.30 5.56 18.59
N LYS A 3 0.02 6.86 18.74
CA LYS A 3 -1.12 7.53 18.09
C LYS A 3 -0.82 7.99 16.68
N HIS A 4 -0.45 7.07 15.79
CA HIS A 4 -0.03 7.45 14.45
C HIS A 4 -0.46 6.50 13.34
N VAL A 5 -0.60 7.10 12.16
CA VAL A 5 -0.99 6.47 10.91
C VAL A 5 0.24 6.42 10.02
N LEU A 6 0.63 5.23 9.60
CA LEU A 6 1.67 5.04 8.61
C LEU A 6 1.05 5.22 7.22
N VAL A 7 1.60 6.13 6.43
CA VAL A 7 1.27 6.29 5.01
C VAL A 7 2.50 5.91 4.19
N THR A 8 2.37 4.95 3.30
CA THR A 8 3.48 4.55 2.42
C THR A 8 3.21 4.93 0.98
N GLY A 9 4.29 5.10 0.23
CA GLY A 9 4.29 5.38 -1.21
C GLY A 9 5.58 4.88 -1.83
N PHE A 10 5.76 5.09 -3.12
CA PHE A 10 6.91 4.56 -3.85
C PHE A 10 7.78 5.68 -4.40
N GLN A 11 9.09 5.44 -4.42
CA GLN A 11 10.05 6.22 -5.20
C GLN A 11 9.69 6.21 -6.70
N PRO A 12 10.23 7.15 -7.49
CA PRO A 12 10.08 7.13 -8.94
C PRO A 12 10.73 5.87 -9.52
N PHE A 13 10.13 5.33 -10.59
CA PHE A 13 10.60 4.11 -11.25
C PHE A 13 10.15 4.11 -12.72
N ASP A 14 10.79 3.27 -13.53
CA ASP A 14 10.55 3.22 -14.99
C ASP A 14 10.82 4.61 -15.62
N ASP A 15 10.06 5.00 -16.64
CA ASP A 15 10.14 6.33 -17.27
C ASP A 15 9.56 7.47 -16.41
N PHE A 16 8.97 7.17 -15.25
CA PHE A 16 8.37 8.19 -14.38
C PHE A 16 9.43 8.88 -13.54
N LYS A 17 9.78 10.12 -13.92
CA LYS A 17 10.69 10.99 -13.14
C LYS A 17 10.13 11.42 -11.78
N VAL A 18 8.82 11.31 -11.60
CA VAL A 18 8.10 11.68 -10.39
C VAL A 18 7.05 10.61 -10.11
N ASN A 19 6.92 10.21 -8.84
CA ASN A 19 5.85 9.35 -8.38
C ASN A 19 4.87 10.15 -7.52
N PRO A 20 3.60 10.31 -7.93
CA PRO A 20 2.60 11.04 -7.13
C PRO A 20 2.38 10.44 -5.73
N SER A 21 2.61 9.15 -5.54
CA SER A 21 2.53 8.53 -4.20
C SER A 21 3.64 9.03 -3.26
N GLU A 22 4.86 9.25 -3.77
CA GLU A 22 5.93 9.89 -2.98
C GLU A 22 5.55 11.33 -2.61
N MET A 23 5.03 12.10 -3.56
CA MET A 23 4.61 13.49 -3.30
C MET A 23 3.54 13.55 -2.21
N LEU A 24 2.55 12.65 -2.28
CA LEU A 24 1.48 12.54 -1.30
C LEU A 24 2.04 12.21 0.09
N VAL A 25 2.91 11.21 0.20
CA VAL A 25 3.55 10.81 1.46
C VAL A 25 4.31 11.98 2.06
N ARG A 26 5.17 12.64 1.28
CA ARG A 26 5.97 13.80 1.76
C ARG A 26 5.10 14.99 2.16
N GLY A 27 3.97 15.20 1.46
CA GLY A 27 3.03 16.27 1.80
C GLY A 27 2.20 15.98 3.06
N LEU A 28 2.10 14.73 3.49
CA LEU A 28 1.35 14.32 4.69
C LEU A 28 2.25 14.07 5.90
N GLU A 29 3.54 13.79 5.72
CA GLU A 29 4.52 13.59 6.80
C GLU A 29 4.42 14.68 7.88
N GLY A 30 4.37 14.26 9.13
CA GLY A 30 4.35 15.15 10.30
C GLY A 30 3.03 15.88 10.53
N ARG A 31 2.02 15.72 9.66
CA ARG A 31 0.71 16.34 9.86
C ARG A 31 -0.05 15.65 10.99
N LEU A 32 -0.76 16.45 11.78
CA LEU A 32 -1.69 15.97 12.79
C LEU A 32 -3.11 16.00 12.22
N ILE A 33 -3.72 14.84 12.01
CA ILE A 33 -5.08 14.71 11.46
C ILE A 33 -5.95 13.98 12.48
N ALA A 34 -7.04 14.63 12.92
CA ALA A 34 -7.93 14.08 13.96
C ALA A 34 -7.18 13.58 15.22
N GLY A 35 -6.12 14.29 15.62
CA GLY A 35 -5.29 13.93 16.79
C GLY A 35 -4.34 12.75 16.59
N ARG A 36 -4.14 12.29 15.34
CA ARG A 36 -3.21 11.22 14.96
C ARG A 36 -2.08 11.81 14.13
N LEU A 37 -0.84 11.51 14.50
CA LEU A 37 0.33 11.92 13.72
C LEU A 37 0.38 11.07 12.44
N VAL A 38 0.70 11.69 11.30
CA VAL A 38 0.98 10.95 10.08
C VAL A 38 2.48 10.76 9.95
N VAL A 39 2.89 9.49 9.85
CA VAL A 39 4.27 9.10 9.55
C VAL A 39 4.30 8.56 8.14
N GLY A 40 5.12 9.16 7.29
CA GLY A 40 5.27 8.85 5.88
C GLY A 40 6.52 8.02 5.62
N ARG A 41 6.41 6.94 4.85
CA ARG A 41 7.57 6.16 4.40
C ARG A 41 7.52 5.94 2.90
N VAL A 42 8.55 6.42 2.21
CA VAL A 42 8.71 6.22 0.77
C VAL A 42 9.56 4.98 0.56
N LEU A 43 8.97 3.95 -0.04
CA LEU A 43 9.60 2.67 -0.33
C LEU A 43 10.26 2.71 -1.72
N PRO A 44 11.39 2.02 -1.92
CA PRO A 44 11.87 1.77 -3.26
C PRO A 44 10.84 0.91 -4.02
N ALA A 45 10.73 1.15 -5.32
CA ALA A 45 9.87 0.35 -6.20
C ALA A 45 10.54 -0.98 -6.55
N GLU A 46 10.77 -1.82 -5.54
CA GLU A 46 11.48 -3.10 -5.62
C GLU A 46 10.63 -4.23 -5.05
N SER A 47 10.47 -5.32 -5.79
CA SER A 47 9.64 -6.45 -5.37
C SER A 47 10.30 -7.26 -4.26
N ARG A 48 11.59 -7.58 -4.38
CA ARG A 48 12.24 -8.57 -3.49
C ARG A 48 12.47 -8.07 -2.07
N THR A 49 12.69 -6.77 -1.89
CA THR A 49 13.00 -6.17 -0.58
C THR A 49 11.76 -5.68 0.17
N MET A 50 10.58 -5.74 -0.45
CA MET A 50 9.31 -5.20 0.08
C MET A 50 8.98 -5.70 1.49
N GLU A 51 8.99 -7.01 1.71
CA GLU A 51 8.59 -7.57 3.01
C GLU A 51 9.55 -7.20 4.13
N GLN A 52 10.85 -7.32 3.88
CA GLN A 52 11.87 -6.97 4.87
C GLN A 52 11.75 -5.50 5.29
N ARG A 53 11.61 -4.59 4.32
CA ARG A 53 11.45 -3.15 4.59
C ARG A 53 10.16 -2.85 5.36
N LEU A 54 9.05 -3.50 5.00
CA LEU A 54 7.81 -3.34 5.74
C LEU A 54 7.94 -3.85 7.19
N ARG A 55 8.59 -5.00 7.42
CA ARG A 55 8.84 -5.52 8.78
C ARG A 55 9.64 -4.52 9.62
N GLU A 56 10.69 -3.94 9.06
CA GLU A 56 11.51 -2.92 9.74
C GLU A 56 10.69 -1.68 10.10
N ILE A 57 9.95 -1.13 9.13
CA ILE A 57 9.09 0.04 9.35
C ILE A 57 8.03 -0.26 10.42
N LEU A 58 7.38 -1.42 10.37
CA LEU A 58 6.33 -1.77 11.34
C LEU A 58 6.90 -1.99 12.75
N ALA A 59 8.12 -2.54 12.86
CA ALA A 59 8.80 -2.71 14.14
C ALA A 59 9.24 -1.38 14.76
N GLU A 60 9.71 -0.44 13.93
CA GLU A 60 10.12 0.91 14.34
C GLU A 60 8.91 1.76 14.72
N GLU A 61 7.96 1.90 13.78
CA GLU A 61 6.84 2.83 13.91
C GLU A 61 5.75 2.28 14.82
N LYS A 62 5.39 1.00 14.70
CA LYS A 62 4.23 0.40 15.38
C LYS A 62 2.93 1.22 15.13
N PRO A 63 2.50 1.41 13.87
CA PRO A 63 1.33 2.23 13.57
C PRO A 63 0.02 1.56 13.99
N GLU A 64 -1.02 2.36 14.24
CA GLU A 64 -2.39 1.85 14.44
C GLU A 64 -3.11 1.58 13.11
N VAL A 65 -2.72 2.29 12.06
CA VAL A 65 -3.30 2.20 10.72
C VAL A 65 -2.19 2.31 9.69
N ILE A 66 -2.26 1.48 8.65
CA ILE A 66 -1.36 1.54 7.50
C ILE A 66 -2.19 1.89 6.26
N ILE A 67 -1.78 2.91 5.53
CA ILE A 67 -2.36 3.30 4.24
C ILE A 67 -1.27 3.21 3.18
N GLY A 68 -1.32 2.16 2.36
CA GLY A 68 -0.45 2.03 1.20
C GLY A 68 -1.00 2.85 0.04
N THR A 69 -0.18 3.71 -0.55
CA THR A 69 -0.52 4.51 -1.73
C THR A 69 0.38 4.15 -2.90
N GLY A 70 -0.16 4.25 -4.11
CA GLY A 70 0.56 3.88 -5.32
C GLY A 70 -0.01 4.60 -6.54
N LEU A 71 0.81 4.69 -7.58
CA LEU A 71 0.41 5.24 -8.87
C LEU A 71 -0.20 4.14 -9.74
N ALA A 72 -1.44 4.33 -10.18
CA ALA A 72 -2.08 3.52 -11.20
C ALA A 72 -2.27 4.35 -12.49
N ALA A 73 -1.22 4.37 -13.33
CA ALA A 73 -1.23 5.15 -14.57
C ALA A 73 -2.43 4.77 -15.47
N GLY A 74 -3.10 5.78 -16.02
CA GLY A 74 -4.27 5.60 -16.88
C GLY A 74 -5.62 5.54 -16.15
N ARG A 75 -5.65 5.45 -14.81
CA ARG A 75 -6.89 5.59 -14.04
C ARG A 75 -7.21 7.09 -13.83
N CYS A 76 -8.49 7.45 -13.98
CA CYS A 76 -8.96 8.84 -13.86
C CYS A 76 -9.49 9.21 -12.46
N ALA A 77 -9.48 8.28 -11.51
CA ALA A 77 -10.07 8.45 -10.19
C ALA A 77 -9.30 7.63 -9.14
N LEU A 78 -9.46 7.99 -7.86
CA LEU A 78 -8.86 7.26 -6.74
C LEU A 78 -9.51 5.87 -6.59
N ALA A 79 -8.70 4.85 -6.34
CA ALA A 79 -9.18 3.49 -6.13
C ALA A 79 -8.93 3.05 -4.68
N LEU A 80 -9.98 2.57 -4.03
CA LEU A 80 -9.91 1.87 -2.74
C LEU A 80 -9.82 0.37 -3.01
N GLU A 81 -8.64 -0.22 -2.84
CA GLU A 81 -8.43 -1.63 -3.15
C GLU A 81 -9.02 -2.53 -2.04
N ARG A 82 -10.00 -3.37 -2.42
CA ARG A 82 -10.69 -4.30 -1.51
C ARG A 82 -9.91 -5.60 -1.29
N VAL A 83 -9.20 -6.05 -2.30
CA VAL A 83 -8.60 -7.39 -2.34
C VAL A 83 -7.16 -7.31 -2.81
N ALA A 84 -6.28 -7.98 -2.08
CA ALA A 84 -4.91 -8.30 -2.52
C ALA A 84 -4.83 -9.80 -2.80
N ILE A 85 -4.24 -10.19 -3.92
CA ILE A 85 -4.05 -11.60 -4.29
C ILE A 85 -2.60 -12.03 -4.07
N ASN A 86 -2.37 -13.30 -3.75
CA ASN A 86 -1.05 -13.88 -3.48
C ASN A 86 -0.25 -14.14 -4.77
N LEU A 87 -0.12 -13.13 -5.61
CA LEU A 87 0.50 -13.25 -6.93
C LEU A 87 1.35 -12.01 -7.23
N VAL A 88 2.59 -12.27 -7.64
CA VAL A 88 3.43 -11.32 -8.36
C VAL A 88 3.60 -11.82 -9.78
N ASP A 89 3.05 -11.05 -10.71
CA ASP A 89 3.15 -11.33 -12.14
C ASP A 89 3.18 -10.01 -12.92
N HIS A 90 4.35 -9.64 -13.41
CA HIS A 90 4.53 -8.39 -14.14
C HIS A 90 5.54 -8.55 -15.26
N GLU A 91 5.21 -7.99 -16.42
CA GLU A 91 6.10 -8.05 -17.60
C GLU A 91 7.19 -6.99 -17.55
N ARG A 92 6.88 -5.82 -16.97
CA ARG A 92 7.82 -4.72 -16.82
C ARG A 92 8.71 -4.94 -15.60
N PRO A 93 10.03 -4.67 -15.70
CA PRO A 93 10.92 -4.79 -14.57
C PRO A 93 10.61 -3.76 -13.48
N ASP A 94 10.94 -4.11 -12.24
CA ASP A 94 11.00 -3.16 -11.12
C ASP A 94 12.22 -2.23 -11.21
N ALA A 95 12.36 -1.32 -10.25
CA ALA A 95 13.39 -0.28 -10.28
C ALA A 95 14.84 -0.83 -10.31
N VAL A 96 15.05 -2.10 -9.96
CA VAL A 96 16.35 -2.77 -9.98
C VAL A 96 16.45 -3.85 -11.07
N GLY A 97 15.53 -3.85 -12.04
CA GLY A 97 15.57 -4.78 -13.18
C GLY A 97 14.96 -6.15 -12.89
N THR A 98 14.30 -6.36 -11.75
CA THR A 98 13.69 -7.65 -11.43
C THR A 98 12.38 -7.81 -12.19
N VAL A 99 12.22 -8.96 -12.85
CA VAL A 99 10.96 -9.43 -13.43
C VAL A 99 10.54 -10.69 -12.69
N ARG A 100 9.28 -10.77 -12.25
CA ARG A 100 8.70 -11.96 -11.61
C ARG A 100 7.44 -12.37 -12.36
N ARG A 101 7.30 -13.67 -12.61
CA ARG A 101 6.22 -14.25 -13.41
C ARG A 101 5.59 -15.40 -12.66
N ASN A 102 4.29 -15.31 -12.43
CA ASN A 102 3.51 -16.33 -11.76
C ASN A 102 4.12 -16.80 -10.42
N ASP A 103 4.67 -15.86 -9.64
CA ASP A 103 5.28 -16.17 -8.34
C ASP A 103 4.33 -15.84 -7.20
N PRO A 104 4.22 -16.68 -6.16
CA PRO A 104 3.50 -16.29 -4.95
C PRO A 104 4.24 -15.15 -4.23
N ILE A 105 3.47 -14.23 -3.62
CA ILE A 105 4.03 -13.21 -2.73
C ILE A 105 4.55 -13.87 -1.44
N HIS A 106 3.73 -14.74 -0.85
CA HIS A 106 4.07 -15.53 0.33
C HIS A 106 3.71 -17.00 0.09
N ARG A 107 4.74 -17.86 0.01
CA ARG A 107 4.53 -19.32 -0.11
C ARG A 107 3.79 -19.85 1.11
N GLY A 108 2.70 -20.59 0.89
CA GLY A 108 1.85 -21.11 1.97
C GLY A 108 0.88 -20.09 2.58
N GLY A 109 0.89 -18.83 2.13
CA GLY A 109 -0.13 -17.85 2.48
C GLY A 109 -1.46 -18.10 1.74
N PRO A 110 -2.58 -17.52 2.20
CA PRO A 110 -3.88 -17.65 1.55
C PRO A 110 -3.87 -17.02 0.15
N GLU A 111 -4.74 -17.49 -0.75
CA GLU A 111 -4.82 -16.99 -2.14
C GLU A 111 -5.11 -15.48 -2.23
N ALA A 112 -5.85 -14.94 -1.26
CA ALA A 112 -6.17 -13.53 -1.19
C ALA A 112 -6.32 -13.03 0.25
N ARG A 113 -6.18 -11.72 0.43
CA ARG A 113 -6.41 -11.00 1.69
C ARG A 113 -7.33 -9.82 1.42
N LEU A 114 -8.30 -9.62 2.31
CA LEU A 114 -9.22 -8.47 2.25
C LEU A 114 -8.65 -7.29 3.01
N ALA A 115 -8.82 -6.08 2.46
CA ALA A 115 -8.48 -4.85 3.15
C ALA A 115 -9.32 -4.70 4.43
N THR A 116 -8.70 -4.17 5.49
CA THR A 116 -9.34 -3.95 6.80
C THR A 116 -9.82 -2.51 7.00
N LEU A 117 -9.49 -1.60 6.09
CA LEU A 117 -9.96 -0.22 6.11
C LEU A 117 -11.49 -0.18 5.84
N PRO A 118 -12.23 0.77 6.44
CA PRO A 118 -13.68 0.90 6.25
C PRO A 118 -14.00 1.52 4.88
N LEU A 119 -13.85 0.74 3.81
CA LEU A 119 -13.86 1.24 2.43
C LEU A 119 -15.16 1.97 2.06
N ASP A 120 -16.32 1.44 2.47
CA ASP A 120 -17.61 2.07 2.18
C ASP A 120 -17.75 3.44 2.88
N ALA A 121 -17.24 3.56 4.11
CA ALA A 121 -17.25 4.82 4.85
C ALA A 121 -16.29 5.84 4.21
N ILE A 122 -15.11 5.40 3.79
CA ILE A 122 -14.14 6.27 3.06
C ILE A 122 -14.76 6.75 1.75
N LYS A 123 -15.39 5.84 0.99
CA LYS A 123 -16.07 6.16 -0.27
C LYS A 123 -17.21 7.16 -0.06
N ALA A 124 -18.05 6.96 0.96
CA ALA A 124 -19.12 7.90 1.29
C ALA A 124 -18.56 9.29 1.67
N ALA A 125 -17.44 9.35 2.39
CA ALA A 125 -16.78 10.61 2.72
C ALA A 125 -16.19 11.32 1.49
N TRP A 126 -15.63 10.56 0.53
CA TRP A 126 -15.19 11.10 -0.75
C TRP A 126 -16.35 11.68 -1.56
N ASP A 127 -17.47 10.96 -1.64
CA ASP A 127 -18.67 11.41 -2.36
C ASP A 127 -19.24 12.71 -1.76
N ALA A 128 -19.31 12.80 -0.44
CA ALA A 128 -19.76 14.00 0.27
C ALA A 128 -18.87 15.24 -0.02
N GLN A 129 -17.62 15.03 -0.43
CA GLN A 129 -16.68 16.09 -0.79
C GLN A 129 -16.43 16.20 -2.31
N ALA A 130 -17.23 15.50 -3.13
CA ALA A 130 -17.07 15.44 -4.59
C ALA A 130 -15.65 14.99 -5.03
N VAL A 131 -14.99 14.15 -4.24
CA VAL A 131 -13.70 13.53 -4.60
C VAL A 131 -14.00 12.28 -5.45
N PRO A 132 -13.58 12.24 -6.72
CA PRO A 132 -13.85 11.09 -7.58
C PRO A 132 -13.04 9.87 -7.13
N GLY A 133 -13.74 8.79 -6.83
CA GLY A 133 -13.12 7.50 -6.53
C GLY A 133 -14.11 6.34 -6.58
N TYR A 134 -13.61 5.13 -6.40
CA TYR A 134 -14.40 3.90 -6.44
C TYR A 134 -13.72 2.79 -5.63
N ILE A 135 -14.49 1.75 -5.28
CA ILE A 135 -13.93 0.54 -4.67
C ILE A 135 -13.48 -0.40 -5.79
N SER A 136 -12.20 -0.75 -5.78
CA SER A 136 -11.55 -1.62 -6.75
C SER A 136 -11.42 -3.03 -6.18
N ASN A 137 -11.65 -4.04 -7.02
CA ASN A 137 -11.48 -5.46 -6.65
C ASN A 137 -10.15 -6.03 -7.16
N SER A 138 -9.26 -5.20 -7.72
CA SER A 138 -7.93 -5.64 -8.16
C SER A 138 -6.92 -4.49 -8.12
N ALA A 139 -5.91 -4.68 -7.26
CA ALA A 139 -4.70 -3.86 -7.20
C ALA A 139 -3.68 -4.22 -8.29
N GLY A 140 -4.06 -5.07 -9.26
CA GLY A 140 -3.16 -5.70 -10.23
C GLY A 140 -2.33 -6.83 -9.62
N THR A 141 -1.18 -7.10 -10.23
CA THR A 141 -0.26 -8.19 -9.86
C THR A 141 1.18 -7.69 -9.66
N TYR A 142 1.35 -6.36 -9.49
CA TYR A 142 2.64 -5.71 -9.35
C TYR A 142 2.88 -5.21 -7.91
N LEU A 143 3.76 -4.22 -7.73
CA LEU A 143 4.20 -3.74 -6.42
C LEU A 143 3.08 -3.23 -5.51
N CYS A 144 2.00 -2.64 -6.06
CA CYS A 144 0.86 -2.19 -5.27
C CYS A 144 0.10 -3.36 -4.63
N ASN A 145 -0.20 -4.40 -5.43
CA ASN A 145 -0.80 -5.63 -4.93
C ASN A 145 0.12 -6.33 -3.92
N GLN A 146 1.42 -6.39 -4.23
CA GLN A 146 2.41 -6.97 -3.33
C GLN A 146 2.46 -6.26 -1.98
N LEU A 147 2.54 -4.93 -1.99
CA LEU A 147 2.52 -4.10 -0.78
C LEU A 147 1.27 -4.37 0.06
N LEU A 148 0.09 -4.32 -0.56
CA LEU A 148 -1.19 -4.54 0.13
C LEU A 148 -1.25 -5.95 0.74
N TYR A 149 -0.92 -6.97 -0.05
CA TYR A 149 -0.95 -8.36 0.41
C TYR A 149 0.05 -8.57 1.56
N THR A 150 1.30 -8.11 1.42
CA THR A 150 2.33 -8.24 2.46
C THR A 150 1.91 -7.51 3.73
N ALA A 151 1.47 -6.26 3.64
CA ALA A 151 1.02 -5.48 4.81
C ALA A 151 -0.11 -6.19 5.58
N LEU A 152 -1.13 -6.71 4.88
CA LEU A 152 -2.22 -7.46 5.51
C LEU A 152 -1.75 -8.75 6.20
N GLY A 153 -0.68 -9.37 5.70
CA GLY A 153 -0.07 -10.52 6.37
C GLY A 153 0.64 -10.17 7.66
N LEU A 154 1.46 -9.11 7.60
CA LEU A 154 2.23 -8.65 8.74
C LEU A 154 1.31 -8.14 9.86
N VAL A 155 0.21 -7.46 9.53
CA VAL A 155 -0.77 -7.01 10.54
C VAL A 155 -1.32 -8.17 11.35
N ASN A 156 -1.61 -9.32 10.73
CA ASN A 156 -2.08 -10.51 11.46
C ASN A 156 -1.00 -11.12 12.37
N GLU A 157 0.30 -10.90 12.09
CA GLU A 157 1.41 -11.33 12.95
C GLU A 157 1.62 -10.38 14.13
N PHE A 158 1.52 -9.06 13.90
CA PHE A 158 1.72 -8.04 14.94
C PHE A 158 0.47 -7.76 15.79
N THR A 159 -0.71 -8.17 15.32
CA THR A 159 -1.99 -8.09 16.05
C THR A 159 -2.71 -9.42 15.88
N PRO A 160 -2.49 -10.39 16.80
CA PRO A 160 -3.21 -11.65 16.77
C PRO A 160 -4.72 -11.39 16.86
N PRO A 161 -5.57 -12.20 16.20
CA PRO A 161 -7.00 -12.15 16.46
C PRO A 161 -7.26 -12.37 17.96
N ALA A 162 -8.16 -11.55 18.52
CA ALA A 162 -8.60 -11.63 19.91
C ALA A 162 -9.30 -12.95 20.21
#